data_AF-A0AAU8I5X0-F1
#
_entry.id   AF-A0AAU8I5X0-F1
#
_cell.length_a   1.000
_cell.length_b   1.000
_cell.length_c   1.000
_cell.angle_alpha   90.00
_cell.angle_beta   90.00
_cell.angle_gamma   90.00
#
_symmetry.space_group_name_H-M   'P 1'
#
loop_
_entity.id
_entity.type
_entity.pdbx_description
1 polymer ?
#
loop_
_entity_poly.entity_id
_entity_poly.type
_entity_poly.pdbx_seq_one_letter_code
_entity_poly.pdbx_strand_id
1 'polypeptide(L)'
;MKTLKIATYNVNGIRSRLPQLLQWLQREAPDIVGLQELKSVDAGFPLAELHAAGYGAVWMGQSSWNGVALLAKGCDPVESRRGLPGDPRDTQSRYIEAMAHGVLVGCLYLPNGNPRPGPKFDYKLDWFARLQRHAQQLVALPHPVALIGDFNVVPTDADIYNPASWRRDALLQPESRQAYAELLAQGWTDSLRQVHGERRVYTFWDYFRQHWQRDAGLRIDHMLLNPPLAARLRDAGVDRWVRDLPHASDHAPTWVAVGASSARVATAASAKPKRGDRSAGGKPKGSKAKKTPRTAASGATALAEKAATRAKRKTTASAAATSSTPKQATKTTRATKATKATTPKAQTPKAQTPKARKPRAATEAPPKPTRGTKRRKPPLLPPGEGGA
;
A
#
# COMPACT_ATOMS: atom_id res chain seq x y z
N MET A 1 -17.30 7.41 22.23
CA MET A 1 -17.30 6.22 21.33
C MET A 1 -15.85 5.81 21.12
N LYS A 2 -15.54 4.51 21.08
CA LYS A 2 -14.17 4.04 20.81
C LYS A 2 -13.74 4.56 19.42
N THR A 3 -12.50 5.02 19.30
CA THR A 3 -11.90 5.47 18.04
C THR A 3 -10.93 4.39 17.56
N LEU A 4 -10.91 4.10 16.26
CA LEU A 4 -9.92 3.26 15.61
C LEU A 4 -8.90 4.14 14.87
N LYS A 5 -7.61 3.86 15.01
CA LYS A 5 -6.53 4.49 14.25
C LYS A 5 -6.04 3.51 13.19
N ILE A 6 -6.19 3.85 11.92
CA ILE A 6 -5.66 3.09 10.78
C ILE A 6 -4.49 3.89 10.24
N ALA A 7 -3.41 3.23 9.82
CA ALA A 7 -2.23 3.91 9.29
C ALA A 7 -1.61 3.19 8.10
N THR A 8 -0.89 3.92 7.26
CA THR A 8 -0.02 3.40 6.21
C THR A 8 1.39 3.93 6.39
N TYR A 9 2.41 3.09 6.11
CA TYR A 9 3.80 3.46 6.20
C TYR A 9 4.69 2.68 5.22
N ASN A 10 5.26 3.37 4.24
CA ASN A 10 6.35 2.83 3.44
C ASN A 10 7.63 2.81 4.30
N VAL A 11 8.09 1.61 4.66
CA VAL A 11 9.21 1.43 5.61
C VAL A 11 10.57 1.43 4.93
N ASN A 12 10.61 1.42 3.59
CA ASN A 12 11.85 1.39 2.80
C ASN A 12 12.85 0.33 3.30
N GLY A 13 12.36 -0.89 3.55
CA GLY A 13 13.11 -2.02 4.08
C GLY A 13 12.81 -2.31 5.55
N ILE A 14 11.91 -3.27 5.78
CA ILE A 14 11.36 -3.58 7.10
C ILE A 14 12.43 -3.94 8.14
N ARG A 15 13.44 -4.73 7.78
CA ARG A 15 14.50 -5.15 8.72
C ARG A 15 15.35 -3.97 9.18
N SER A 16 15.71 -3.09 8.24
CA SER A 16 16.54 -1.92 8.54
C SER A 16 15.81 -0.85 9.35
N ARG A 17 14.47 -0.79 9.26
CA ARG A 17 13.62 0.18 9.95
C ARG A 17 12.83 -0.44 11.12
N LEU A 18 13.12 -1.69 11.48
CA LEU A 18 12.39 -2.40 12.53
C LEU A 18 12.42 -1.66 13.88
N PRO A 19 13.56 -1.11 14.36
CA PRO A 19 13.57 -0.36 15.62
C PRO A 19 12.64 0.86 15.62
N GLN A 20 12.67 1.66 14.54
CA GLN A 20 11.81 2.85 14.39
C GLN A 20 10.34 2.45 14.25
N LEU A 21 10.05 1.36 13.50
CA LEU A 21 8.71 0.80 13.38
C LEU A 21 8.17 0.38 14.75
N LEU A 22 8.94 -0.38 15.54
CA LEU A 22 8.52 -0.82 16.87
C LEU A 22 8.33 0.37 17.83
N GLN A 23 9.19 1.39 17.77
CA GLN A 23 9.03 2.61 18.56
C GLN A 23 7.73 3.35 18.21
N TRP A 24 7.41 3.46 16.92
CA TRP A 24 6.17 4.08 16.46
C TRP A 24 4.94 3.26 16.85
N LEU A 25 4.95 1.94 16.65
CA LEU A 25 3.87 1.04 17.06
C LEU A 25 3.63 1.08 18.57
N GLN A 26 4.68 1.18 19.38
CA GLN A 26 4.54 1.30 20.83
C GLN A 26 3.90 2.63 21.24
N ARG A 27 4.29 3.74 20.62
CA ARG A 27 3.84 5.08 20.99
C ARG A 27 2.44 5.40 20.44
N GLU A 28 2.24 5.20 19.15
CA GLU A 28 1.01 5.62 18.45
C GLU A 28 -0.04 4.52 18.42
N ALA A 29 0.40 3.28 18.63
CA ALA A 29 -0.40 2.07 18.75
C ALA A 29 -1.63 1.97 17.82
N PRO A 30 -1.48 2.17 16.48
CA PRO A 30 -2.60 2.08 15.55
C PRO A 30 -3.26 0.71 15.59
N ASP A 31 -4.56 0.63 15.37
CA ASP A 31 -5.30 -0.62 15.37
C ASP A 31 -5.02 -1.46 14.12
N ILE A 32 -4.79 -0.79 12.97
CA ILE A 32 -4.46 -1.42 11.69
C ILE A 32 -3.33 -0.64 11.01
N VAL A 33 -2.33 -1.34 10.46
CA VAL A 33 -1.20 -0.72 9.75
C VAL A 33 -0.95 -1.41 8.41
N GLY A 34 -0.96 -0.65 7.31
CA GLY A 34 -0.42 -1.09 6.03
C GLY A 34 1.06 -0.72 5.89
N LEU A 35 1.91 -1.69 5.55
CA LEU A 35 3.34 -1.45 5.30
C LEU A 35 3.68 -1.68 3.83
N GLN A 36 4.56 -0.84 3.28
CA GLN A 36 5.06 -0.93 1.91
C GLN A 36 6.59 -0.99 1.88
N GLU A 37 7.14 -1.47 0.75
CA GLU A 37 8.57 -1.69 0.54
C GLU A 37 9.22 -2.50 1.67
N LEU A 38 8.69 -3.70 1.94
CA LEU A 38 9.32 -4.59 2.92
C LEU A 38 10.77 -4.91 2.54
N LYS A 39 11.08 -5.02 1.25
CA LYS A 39 12.40 -5.38 0.69
C LYS A 39 12.98 -6.65 1.31
N SER A 40 12.08 -7.58 1.64
CA SER A 40 12.38 -8.82 2.35
C SER A 40 11.52 -9.92 1.76
N VAL A 41 12.10 -11.12 1.60
CA VAL A 41 11.35 -12.34 1.29
C VAL A 41 10.48 -12.75 2.47
N ASP A 42 9.51 -13.64 2.26
CA ASP A 42 8.56 -14.05 3.32
C ASP A 42 9.26 -14.59 4.58
N ALA A 43 10.25 -15.48 4.41
CA ALA A 43 11.04 -16.01 5.52
C ALA A 43 11.85 -14.93 6.27
N GLY A 44 12.06 -13.78 5.63
CA GLY A 44 12.75 -12.64 6.19
C GLY A 44 11.83 -11.67 6.93
N PHE A 45 10.52 -11.89 7.00
CA PHE A 45 9.59 -10.99 7.70
C PHE A 45 9.74 -11.12 9.23
N PRO A 46 9.85 -10.01 9.99
CA PRO A 46 10.10 -10.03 11.44
C PRO A 46 8.80 -10.24 12.24
N LEU A 47 8.14 -11.38 12.00
CA LEU A 47 6.84 -11.68 12.62
C LEU A 47 6.93 -11.77 14.14
N ALA A 48 7.99 -12.39 14.67
CA ALA A 48 8.16 -12.59 16.10
C ALA A 48 8.27 -11.26 16.86
N GLU A 49 9.01 -10.30 16.32
CA GLU A 49 9.17 -8.98 16.90
C GLU A 49 7.86 -8.16 16.84
N LEU A 50 7.10 -8.28 15.75
CA LEU A 50 5.79 -7.65 15.62
C LEU A 50 4.75 -8.26 16.56
N HIS A 51 4.75 -9.59 16.70
CA HIS A 51 3.91 -10.29 17.68
C HIS A 51 4.25 -9.88 19.10
N ALA A 52 5.54 -9.74 19.44
CA ALA A 52 5.98 -9.25 20.75
C ALA A 52 5.53 -7.80 21.01
N ALA A 53 5.38 -6.98 19.96
CA ALA A 53 4.78 -5.66 20.04
C ALA A 53 3.24 -5.66 20.09
N GLY A 54 2.61 -6.85 20.06
CA GLY A 54 1.16 -7.02 20.15
C GLY A 54 0.43 -6.92 18.81
N TYR A 55 1.11 -7.13 17.69
CA TYR A 55 0.54 -7.07 16.34
C TYR A 55 0.57 -8.42 15.65
N GLY A 56 -0.58 -8.92 15.21
CA GLY A 56 -0.68 -9.99 14.22
C GLY A 56 -0.47 -9.44 12.81
N ALA A 57 -0.17 -10.30 11.83
CA ALA A 57 0.19 -9.84 10.49
C ALA A 57 -0.18 -10.82 9.36
N VAL A 58 -0.51 -10.25 8.19
CA VAL A 58 -0.43 -10.94 6.89
C VAL A 58 0.49 -10.13 5.99
N TRP A 59 1.35 -10.80 5.23
CA TRP A 59 2.34 -10.13 4.39
C TRP A 59 2.60 -10.89 3.10
N MET A 60 3.08 -10.18 2.10
CA MET A 60 3.59 -10.70 0.84
C MET A 60 4.96 -10.07 0.59
N GLY A 61 6.02 -10.85 0.79
CA GLY A 61 7.41 -10.42 0.72
C GLY A 61 8.01 -10.54 -0.68
N GLN A 62 8.88 -9.60 -1.02
CA GLN A 62 9.72 -9.64 -2.22
C GLN A 62 11.04 -8.94 -1.91
N SER A 63 12.15 -9.53 -2.35
CA SER A 63 13.47 -8.93 -2.18
C SER A 63 13.61 -7.60 -2.93
N SER A 64 14.58 -6.80 -2.50
CA SER A 64 15.10 -5.60 -3.17
C SER A 64 14.17 -4.39 -3.21
N TRP A 65 12.96 -4.51 -3.75
CA TRP A 65 12.14 -3.33 -4.11
C TRP A 65 10.76 -3.29 -3.47
N ASN A 66 10.03 -4.41 -3.49
CA ASN A 66 8.59 -4.40 -3.19
C ASN A 66 8.30 -5.00 -1.80
N GLY A 67 7.12 -5.59 -1.67
CA GLY A 67 6.63 -6.24 -0.48
C GLY A 67 5.64 -5.36 0.25
N VAL A 68 4.55 -5.98 0.71
CA VAL A 68 3.47 -5.32 1.45
C VAL A 68 3.03 -6.16 2.64
N ALA A 69 2.57 -5.52 3.71
CA ALA A 69 1.99 -6.20 4.87
C ALA A 69 0.80 -5.43 5.43
N LEU A 70 -0.10 -6.15 6.08
CA LEU A 70 -1.13 -5.61 6.96
C LEU A 70 -0.88 -6.14 8.36
N LEU A 71 -0.78 -5.24 9.32
CA LEU A 71 -0.69 -5.54 10.75
C LEU A 71 -2.01 -5.19 11.42
N ALA A 72 -2.41 -5.98 12.42
CA ALA A 72 -3.55 -5.67 13.26
C ALA A 72 -3.19 -5.81 14.74
N LYS A 73 -3.56 -4.83 15.54
CA LYS A 73 -3.27 -4.83 16.98
C LYS A 73 -4.15 -5.82 17.71
N GLY A 74 -3.55 -6.74 18.46
CA GLY A 74 -4.23 -7.70 19.33
C GLY A 74 -4.98 -8.82 18.61
N CYS A 75 -4.83 -8.97 17.29
CA CYS A 75 -5.39 -10.08 16.52
C CYS A 75 -4.62 -10.29 15.22
N ASP A 76 -4.80 -11.46 14.60
CA ASP A 76 -4.35 -11.69 13.23
C ASP A 76 -5.39 -11.14 12.24
N PRO A 77 -4.98 -10.34 11.25
CA PRO A 77 -5.86 -9.90 10.17
C PRO A 77 -6.27 -11.11 9.30
N VAL A 78 -7.54 -11.16 8.91
CA VAL A 78 -8.07 -12.25 8.07
C VAL A 78 -7.90 -11.89 6.60
N GLU A 79 -6.96 -12.52 5.93
CA GLU A 79 -6.67 -12.30 4.51
C GLU A 79 -7.89 -12.60 3.64
N SER A 80 -8.29 -11.63 2.82
CA SER A 80 -9.31 -11.79 1.78
C SER A 80 -8.69 -11.85 0.39
N ARG A 81 -7.53 -11.23 0.18
CA ARG A 81 -6.84 -11.24 -1.10
C ARG A 81 -5.33 -11.02 -0.98
N ARG A 82 -4.62 -11.69 -1.88
CA ARG A 82 -3.18 -11.53 -2.11
C ARG A 82 -2.92 -11.29 -3.59
N GLY A 83 -2.20 -10.21 -3.88
CA GLY A 83 -2.02 -9.71 -5.25
C GLY A 83 -3.22 -8.94 -5.78
N LEU A 84 -2.96 -8.02 -6.72
CA LEU A 84 -4.01 -7.24 -7.39
C LEU A 84 -4.63 -8.10 -8.50
N PRO A 85 -5.98 -8.18 -8.61
CA PRO A 85 -6.60 -9.01 -9.63
C PRO A 85 -6.46 -8.40 -11.03
N GLY A 86 -6.61 -9.23 -12.06
CA GLY A 86 -6.70 -8.79 -13.45
C GLY A 86 -5.45 -8.98 -14.32
N ASP A 87 -4.33 -9.48 -13.77
CA ASP A 87 -3.26 -10.10 -14.56
C ASP A 87 -2.57 -11.22 -13.75
N PRO A 88 -2.77 -12.51 -14.09
CA PRO A 88 -2.16 -13.62 -13.36
C PRO A 88 -0.65 -13.74 -13.57
N ARG A 89 -0.06 -13.02 -14.54
CA ARG A 89 1.38 -13.01 -14.80
C ARG A 89 2.13 -12.01 -13.93
N ASP A 90 1.42 -11.09 -13.28
CA ASP A 90 2.04 -10.11 -12.40
C ASP A 90 2.39 -10.75 -11.04
N THR A 91 3.67 -11.05 -10.86
CA THR A 91 4.18 -11.67 -9.63
C THR A 91 4.72 -10.65 -8.63
N GLN A 92 4.55 -9.33 -8.86
CA GLN A 92 5.09 -8.32 -7.96
C GLN A 92 4.26 -8.20 -6.67
N SER A 93 4.93 -8.22 -5.53
CA SER A 93 4.30 -8.14 -4.20
C SER A 93 3.91 -6.71 -3.86
N ARG A 94 2.79 -6.24 -4.45
CA ARG A 94 2.35 -4.84 -4.42
C ARG A 94 0.96 -4.62 -3.82
N TYR A 95 0.22 -5.68 -3.53
CA TYR A 95 -1.15 -5.56 -3.01
C TYR A 95 -1.50 -6.72 -2.08
N ILE A 96 -2.08 -6.41 -0.93
CA ILE A 96 -2.65 -7.37 0.01
C ILE A 96 -3.92 -6.77 0.63
N GLU A 97 -4.90 -7.61 0.91
CA GLU A 97 -6.21 -7.23 1.43
C GLU A 97 -6.58 -8.12 2.60
N ALA A 98 -7.02 -7.52 3.71
CA ALA A 98 -7.45 -8.26 4.87
C ALA A 98 -8.49 -7.51 5.70
N MET A 99 -9.30 -8.26 6.44
CA MET A 99 -10.24 -7.76 7.41
C MET A 99 -9.59 -7.69 8.80
N ALA A 100 -9.68 -6.55 9.47
CA ALA A 100 -9.29 -6.38 10.86
C ALA A 100 -10.18 -5.34 11.54
N HIS A 101 -10.52 -5.54 12.82
CA HIS A 101 -11.34 -4.61 13.61
C HIS A 101 -12.64 -4.14 12.93
N GLY A 102 -13.24 -4.99 12.10
CA GLY A 102 -14.47 -4.69 11.35
C GLY A 102 -14.29 -3.75 10.16
N VAL A 103 -13.06 -3.58 9.67
CA VAL A 103 -12.71 -2.80 8.48
C VAL A 103 -11.96 -3.69 7.50
N LEU A 104 -12.40 -3.71 6.24
CA LEU A 104 -11.64 -4.32 5.16
C LEU A 104 -10.57 -3.32 4.70
N VAL A 105 -9.31 -3.73 4.64
CA VAL A 105 -8.21 -2.85 4.24
C VAL A 105 -7.46 -3.46 3.07
N GLY A 106 -7.35 -2.71 1.97
CA GLY A 106 -6.43 -3.00 0.88
C GLY A 106 -5.18 -2.15 1.03
N CYS A 107 -4.03 -2.78 1.28
CA CYS A 107 -2.72 -2.15 1.37
C CYS A 107 -1.98 -2.29 0.03
N LEU A 108 -1.50 -1.17 -0.52
CA LEU A 108 -0.85 -1.16 -1.83
C LEU A 108 0.49 -0.43 -1.88
N TYR A 109 1.36 -0.90 -2.76
CA TYR A 109 2.59 -0.25 -3.19
C TYR A 109 2.57 -0.09 -4.72
N LEU A 110 2.03 1.02 -5.18
CA LEU A 110 1.79 1.27 -6.60
C LEU A 110 3.14 1.44 -7.34
N PRO A 111 3.31 0.92 -8.56
CA PRO A 111 4.56 1.08 -9.29
C PRO A 111 4.98 2.56 -9.44
N ASN A 112 6.23 2.88 -9.09
CA ASN A 112 6.76 4.25 -9.21
C ASN A 112 6.66 4.81 -10.65
N GLY A 113 7.05 4.00 -11.63
CA GLY A 113 6.94 4.29 -13.06
C GLY A 113 8.17 4.93 -13.70
N ASN A 114 9.20 5.32 -12.94
CA ASN A 114 10.44 5.87 -13.52
C ASN A 114 11.40 4.79 -14.04
N PRO A 115 12.17 5.06 -15.12
CA PRO A 115 12.10 6.28 -15.94
C PRO A 115 10.86 6.28 -16.84
N ARG A 116 10.39 7.49 -17.20
CA ARG A 116 9.30 7.72 -18.14
C ARG A 116 9.74 8.57 -19.34
N PRO A 117 9.14 8.40 -20.53
CA PRO A 117 8.22 7.31 -20.89
C PRO A 117 8.98 5.96 -20.94
N GLY A 118 8.25 4.86 -21.06
CA GLY A 118 8.82 3.53 -21.25
C GLY A 118 8.08 2.45 -20.44
N PRO A 119 8.55 1.19 -20.52
CA PRO A 119 7.80 0.02 -20.07
C PRO A 119 7.45 0.03 -18.57
N LYS A 120 8.23 0.72 -17.72
CA LYS A 120 7.89 0.88 -16.30
C LYS A 120 6.71 1.83 -16.08
N PHE A 121 6.61 2.87 -16.89
CA PHE A 121 5.48 3.80 -16.86
C PHE A 121 4.24 3.15 -17.46
N ASP A 122 4.37 2.40 -18.56
CA ASP A 122 3.26 1.64 -19.13
C ASP A 122 2.71 0.62 -18.12
N TYR A 123 3.61 -0.12 -17.45
CA TYR A 123 3.24 -1.02 -16.35
C TYR A 123 2.53 -0.30 -15.20
N LYS A 124 2.95 0.92 -14.85
CA LYS A 124 2.27 1.73 -13.82
C LYS A 124 0.83 2.03 -14.22
N LEU A 125 0.60 2.47 -15.45
CA LEU A 125 -0.74 2.81 -15.95
C LEU A 125 -1.63 1.56 -16.03
N ASP A 126 -1.11 0.44 -16.54
CA ASP A 126 -1.84 -0.84 -16.58
C ASP A 126 -2.18 -1.37 -15.18
N TRP A 127 -1.28 -1.19 -14.22
CA TRP A 127 -1.50 -1.52 -12.82
C TRP A 127 -2.60 -0.62 -12.21
N PHE A 128 -2.57 0.69 -12.51
CA PHE A 128 -3.62 1.63 -12.10
C PHE A 128 -5.00 1.24 -12.65
N ALA A 129 -5.09 0.88 -13.93
CA ALA A 129 -6.34 0.45 -14.55
C ALA A 129 -6.90 -0.82 -13.87
N ARG A 130 -6.03 -1.76 -13.48
CA ARG A 130 -6.43 -2.93 -12.66
C ARG A 130 -6.90 -2.51 -11.28
N LEU A 131 -6.20 -1.57 -10.63
CA LEU A 131 -6.57 -1.06 -9.32
C LEU A 131 -7.95 -0.41 -9.37
N GLN A 132 -8.21 0.47 -10.34
CA GLN A 132 -9.50 1.13 -10.51
C GLN A 132 -10.66 0.12 -10.65
N ARG A 133 -10.48 -0.96 -11.43
CA ARG A 133 -11.51 -2.01 -11.57
C ARG A 133 -11.80 -2.72 -10.26
N HIS A 134 -10.77 -3.06 -9.49
CA HIS A 134 -10.93 -3.70 -8.17
C HIS A 134 -11.53 -2.72 -7.14
N ALA A 135 -11.02 -1.49 -7.11
CA ALA A 135 -11.46 -0.44 -6.21
C ALA A 135 -12.94 -0.06 -6.41
N GLN A 136 -13.46 -0.15 -7.64
CA GLN A 136 -14.88 0.09 -7.92
C GLN A 136 -15.78 -0.92 -7.19
N GLN A 137 -15.33 -2.16 -7.03
CA GLN A 137 -16.07 -3.18 -6.28
C GLN A 137 -15.99 -2.89 -4.78
N LEU A 138 -14.81 -2.51 -4.30
CA LEU A 138 -14.57 -2.22 -2.88
C LEU A 138 -15.30 -0.98 -2.38
N VAL A 139 -15.34 0.12 -3.16
CA VAL A 139 -15.99 1.37 -2.76
C VAL A 139 -17.51 1.21 -2.63
N ALA A 140 -18.09 0.31 -3.42
CA ALA A 140 -19.52 0.01 -3.43
C ALA A 140 -19.96 -0.92 -2.29
N LEU A 141 -19.04 -1.49 -1.52
CA LEU A 141 -19.37 -2.36 -0.40
C LEU A 141 -20.12 -1.58 0.71
N PRO A 142 -21.18 -2.15 1.31
CA PRO A 142 -21.91 -1.50 2.41
C PRO A 142 -21.14 -1.53 3.75
N HIS A 143 -20.01 -2.23 3.79
CA HIS A 143 -19.14 -2.40 4.96
C HIS A 143 -18.03 -1.33 4.92
N PRO A 144 -17.39 -0.97 6.05
CA PRO A 144 -16.27 -0.05 6.05
C PRO A 144 -15.05 -0.61 5.31
N VAL A 145 -14.51 0.14 4.35
CA VAL A 145 -13.33 -0.22 3.56
C VAL A 145 -12.35 0.94 3.48
N ALA A 146 -11.06 0.63 3.64
CA ALA A 146 -9.96 1.57 3.38
C ALA A 146 -9.02 1.03 2.28
N LEU A 147 -8.68 1.86 1.31
CA LEU A 147 -7.53 1.64 0.42
C LEU A 147 -6.40 2.56 0.86
N ILE A 148 -5.29 1.96 1.28
CA ILE A 148 -4.18 2.68 1.92
C ILE A 148 -2.85 2.26 1.28
N GLY A 149 -1.88 3.15 1.25
CA GLY A 149 -0.56 2.79 0.73
C GLY A 149 0.23 3.96 0.19
N ASP A 150 1.36 3.61 -0.41
CA ASP A 150 2.14 4.50 -1.28
C ASP A 150 1.62 4.34 -2.72
N PHE A 151 0.94 5.37 -3.20
CA PHE A 151 0.34 5.39 -4.52
C PHE A 151 1.32 5.86 -5.59
N ASN A 152 2.52 6.35 -5.24
CA ASN A 152 3.47 6.92 -6.20
C ASN A 152 2.80 7.91 -7.18
N VAL A 153 1.87 8.74 -6.68
CA VAL A 153 1.22 9.81 -7.44
C VAL A 153 1.13 11.04 -6.57
N VAL A 154 1.58 12.18 -7.13
CA VAL A 154 1.36 13.52 -6.59
C VAL A 154 0.10 14.08 -7.26
N PRO A 155 -1.06 14.13 -6.58
CA PRO A 155 -2.34 14.39 -7.24
C PRO A 155 -2.41 15.78 -7.90
N THR A 156 -1.93 16.80 -7.21
CA THR A 156 -1.96 18.21 -7.66
C THR A 156 -0.67 18.93 -7.31
N ASP A 157 -0.50 20.15 -7.80
CA ASP A 157 0.66 20.98 -7.43
C ASP A 157 0.64 21.43 -5.96
N ALA A 158 -0.50 21.33 -5.28
CA ALA A 158 -0.59 21.53 -3.82
C ALA A 158 0.04 20.37 -3.03
N ASP A 159 0.30 19.24 -3.67
CA ASP A 159 0.82 18.01 -3.06
C ASP A 159 2.34 17.87 -3.20
N ILE A 160 3.04 18.93 -3.64
CA ILE A 160 4.50 18.97 -3.82
C ILE A 160 5.05 20.35 -3.48
N TYR A 161 6.29 20.40 -2.97
CA TYR A 161 6.96 21.67 -2.65
C TYR A 161 7.27 22.52 -3.89
N ASN A 162 7.76 21.90 -4.97
CA ASN A 162 8.14 22.55 -6.22
C ASN A 162 7.86 21.64 -7.44
N PRO A 163 6.69 21.80 -8.11
CA PRO A 163 6.33 21.02 -9.30
C PRO A 163 7.35 21.12 -10.43
N ALA A 164 7.99 22.28 -10.61
CA ALA A 164 8.90 22.51 -11.73
C ALA A 164 10.11 21.58 -11.70
N SER A 165 10.61 21.23 -10.51
CA SER A 165 11.75 20.33 -10.33
C SER A 165 11.46 18.86 -10.59
N TRP A 166 10.18 18.47 -10.70
CA TRP A 166 9.72 17.09 -10.88
C TRP A 166 8.94 16.88 -12.18
N ARG A 167 8.97 17.83 -13.13
CA ARG A 167 8.19 17.76 -14.39
C ARG A 167 8.45 16.49 -15.23
N ARG A 168 9.64 15.89 -15.10
CA ARG A 168 10.02 14.66 -15.83
C ARG A 168 9.74 13.38 -15.04
N ASP A 169 9.29 13.49 -13.79
CA ASP A 169 9.06 12.35 -12.92
C ASP A 169 7.69 11.71 -13.20
N ALA A 170 7.65 10.37 -13.22
CA ALA A 170 6.44 9.57 -13.39
C ALA A 170 5.32 9.91 -12.39
N LEU A 171 5.63 10.42 -11.21
CA LEU A 171 4.66 10.77 -10.15
C LEU A 171 3.77 11.96 -10.52
N LEU A 172 4.24 12.86 -11.40
CA LEU A 172 3.56 14.10 -11.77
C LEU A 172 2.98 14.08 -13.18
N GLN A 173 3.14 12.99 -13.92
CA GLN A 173 2.69 12.93 -15.30
C GLN A 173 1.16 13.03 -15.39
N PRO A 174 0.62 13.72 -16.41
CA PRO A 174 -0.82 13.90 -16.58
C PRO A 174 -1.60 12.58 -16.49
N GLU A 175 -1.09 11.51 -17.07
CA GLU A 175 -1.74 10.19 -17.09
C GLU A 175 -1.80 9.57 -15.69
N SER A 176 -0.75 9.72 -14.88
CA SER A 176 -0.76 9.25 -13.48
C SER A 176 -1.71 10.06 -12.61
N ARG A 177 -1.73 11.39 -12.79
CA ARG A 177 -2.66 12.28 -12.07
C ARG A 177 -4.11 12.01 -12.45
N GLN A 178 -4.37 11.81 -13.75
CA GLN A 178 -5.69 11.48 -14.28
C GLN A 178 -6.18 10.15 -13.72
N ALA A 179 -5.34 9.10 -13.72
CA ALA A 179 -5.72 7.80 -13.16
C ALA A 179 -6.07 7.86 -11.66
N TYR A 180 -5.37 8.70 -10.87
CA TYR A 180 -5.73 8.94 -9.48
C TYR A 180 -7.02 9.74 -9.33
N ALA A 181 -7.24 10.76 -10.15
CA ALA A 181 -8.49 11.53 -10.15
C ALA A 181 -9.72 10.66 -10.49
N GLU A 182 -9.58 9.79 -11.48
CA GLU A 182 -10.61 8.80 -11.85
C GLU A 182 -10.88 7.79 -10.73
N LEU A 183 -9.84 7.37 -10.01
CA LEU A 183 -10.01 6.54 -8.82
C LEU A 183 -10.85 7.27 -7.77
N LEU A 184 -10.56 8.54 -7.46
CA LEU A 184 -11.37 9.33 -6.53
C LEU A 184 -12.81 9.50 -7.00
N ALA A 185 -13.02 9.71 -8.31
CA ALA A 185 -14.34 9.90 -8.91
C ALA A 185 -15.28 8.69 -8.73
N GLN A 186 -14.77 7.51 -8.35
CA GLN A 186 -15.58 6.34 -7.99
C GLN A 186 -16.37 6.53 -6.68
N GLY A 187 -16.05 7.56 -5.89
CA GLY A 187 -16.67 7.84 -4.58
C GLY A 187 -15.75 7.61 -3.39
N TRP A 188 -14.44 7.47 -3.61
CA TRP A 188 -13.45 7.38 -2.54
C TRP A 188 -13.21 8.76 -1.91
N THR A 189 -13.16 8.81 -0.58
CA THR A 189 -12.79 10.01 0.17
C THR A 189 -11.30 10.02 0.47
N ASP A 190 -10.55 10.99 -0.06
CA ASP A 190 -9.17 11.28 0.34
C ASP A 190 -9.17 11.92 1.74
N SER A 191 -8.84 11.12 2.77
CA SER A 191 -8.98 11.53 4.16
C SER A 191 -8.10 12.72 4.57
N LEU A 192 -6.87 12.81 4.05
CA LEU A 192 -6.00 13.95 4.32
C LEU A 192 -6.57 15.23 3.72
N ARG A 193 -7.05 15.18 2.47
CA ARG A 193 -7.66 16.34 1.82
C ARG A 193 -8.96 16.77 2.52
N GLN A 194 -9.77 15.80 2.96
CA GLN A 194 -11.02 16.05 3.70
C GLN A 194 -10.77 16.77 5.04
N VAL A 195 -9.69 16.45 5.76
CA VAL A 195 -9.38 17.04 7.07
C VAL A 195 -8.60 18.35 6.94
N HIS A 196 -7.63 18.42 6.05
CA HIS A 196 -6.69 19.56 5.95
C HIS A 196 -7.09 20.62 4.93
N GLY A 197 -8.13 20.37 4.12
CA GLY A 197 -8.55 21.28 3.04
C GLY A 197 -7.38 21.53 2.10
N GLU A 198 -7.12 22.78 1.71
CA GLU A 198 -6.03 23.14 0.80
C GLU A 198 -4.63 23.16 1.43
N ARG A 199 -4.51 22.94 2.75
CA ARG A 199 -3.21 22.95 3.42
C ARG A 199 -2.28 21.90 2.81
N ARG A 200 -1.01 22.28 2.62
CA ARG A 200 0.04 21.37 2.16
C ARG A 200 0.38 20.38 3.27
N VAL A 201 0.26 19.10 2.97
CA VAL A 201 0.63 17.99 3.84
C VAL A 201 1.52 17.08 3.02
N TYR A 202 2.72 16.78 3.51
CA TYR A 202 3.65 15.87 2.85
C TYR A 202 3.78 14.59 3.65
N THR A 203 4.06 13.49 2.95
CA THR A 203 4.24 12.15 3.50
C THR A 203 5.61 11.57 3.14
N PHE A 204 6.29 12.16 2.17
CA PHE A 204 7.59 11.71 1.66
C PHE A 204 8.57 12.89 1.50
N TRP A 205 9.83 12.64 1.87
CA TRP A 205 10.96 13.53 1.66
C TRP A 205 12.20 12.71 1.29
N ASP A 206 12.56 12.78 0.01
CA ASP A 206 13.78 12.21 -0.55
C ASP A 206 15.02 12.58 0.29
N TYR A 207 15.97 11.66 0.41
CA TYR A 207 17.15 11.82 1.29
C TYR A 207 18.12 12.93 0.87
N PHE A 208 18.10 13.34 -0.39
CA PHE A 208 19.06 14.28 -0.96
C PHE A 208 18.65 15.74 -0.68
N ARG A 209 19.61 16.65 -0.85
CA ARG A 209 19.41 18.11 -0.88
C ARG A 209 18.68 18.70 0.34
N GLN A 210 18.77 18.01 1.48
CA GLN A 210 18.14 18.41 2.73
C GLN A 210 16.62 18.62 2.58
N HIS A 211 15.95 17.78 1.78
CA HIS A 211 14.51 17.95 1.56
C HIS A 211 13.70 17.85 2.86
N TRP A 212 14.11 16.99 3.80
CA TRP A 212 13.48 16.94 5.12
C TRP A 212 13.63 18.26 5.89
N GLN A 213 14.86 18.76 6.05
CA GLN A 213 15.15 19.96 6.84
C GLN A 213 14.52 21.24 6.26
N ARG A 214 14.26 21.24 4.94
CA ARG A 214 13.63 22.36 4.22
C ARG A 214 12.12 22.19 4.02
N ASP A 215 11.55 21.11 4.55
CA ASP A 215 10.17 20.68 4.30
C ASP A 215 9.78 20.65 2.81
N ALA A 216 10.71 20.20 1.97
CA ALA A 216 10.55 20.07 0.54
C ALA A 216 10.03 18.67 0.16
N GLY A 217 8.79 18.38 0.55
CA GLY A 217 8.19 17.05 0.44
C GLY A 217 7.20 16.85 -0.72
N LEU A 218 6.69 15.62 -0.79
CA LEU A 218 5.60 15.14 -1.64
C LEU A 218 4.50 14.50 -0.79
N ARG A 219 3.26 14.54 -1.26
CA ARG A 219 2.15 13.70 -0.75
C ARG A 219 1.88 12.57 -1.74
N ILE A 220 2.36 11.38 -1.41
CA ILE A 220 2.20 10.18 -2.25
C ILE A 220 1.64 8.98 -1.48
N ASP A 221 1.62 9.06 -0.15
CA ASP A 221 0.95 8.10 0.70
C ASP A 221 -0.48 8.58 0.97
N HIS A 222 -1.46 7.79 0.54
CA HIS A 222 -2.86 8.18 0.62
C HIS A 222 -3.67 7.15 1.42
N MET A 223 -4.73 7.64 2.05
CA MET A 223 -5.70 6.81 2.77
C MET A 223 -7.09 7.16 2.26
N LEU A 224 -7.59 6.31 1.36
CA LEU A 224 -8.88 6.45 0.69
C LEU A 224 -9.94 5.65 1.45
N LEU A 225 -11.04 6.30 1.79
CA LEU A 225 -12.14 5.70 2.57
C LEU A 225 -13.36 5.54 1.69
N ASN A 226 -14.02 4.38 1.75
CA ASN A 226 -15.33 4.23 1.12
C ASN A 226 -16.41 5.00 1.94
N PRO A 227 -17.62 5.23 1.39
CA PRO A 227 -18.61 6.08 2.05
C PRO A 227 -18.98 5.65 3.48
N PRO A 228 -19.21 4.35 3.80
CA PRO A 228 -19.44 3.90 5.18
C PRO A 228 -18.33 4.25 6.17
N LEU A 229 -17.05 4.17 5.75
CA LEU A 229 -15.92 4.50 6.62
C LEU A 229 -15.68 6.02 6.68
N ALA A 230 -15.85 6.72 5.57
CA ALA A 230 -15.73 8.18 5.47
C ALA A 230 -16.73 8.90 6.40
N ALA A 231 -17.97 8.40 6.52
CA ALA A 231 -18.97 8.92 7.45
C ALA A 231 -18.54 8.85 8.93
N ARG A 232 -17.50 8.06 9.23
CA ARG A 232 -16.95 7.87 10.58
C ARG A 232 -15.64 8.62 10.78
N LEU A 233 -15.13 9.31 9.76
CA LEU A 233 -13.90 10.10 9.81
C LEU A 233 -13.96 11.12 10.95
N ARG A 234 -12.93 11.14 11.78
CA ARG A 234 -12.77 12.08 12.90
C ARG A 234 -11.58 13.00 12.68
N ASP A 235 -10.46 12.43 12.25
CA ASP A 235 -9.21 13.15 12.03
C ASP A 235 -8.29 12.37 11.09
N ALA A 236 -7.28 13.02 10.52
CA ALA A 236 -6.25 12.40 9.70
C ALA A 236 -4.96 13.21 9.80
N GLY A 237 -3.81 12.55 9.70
CA GLY A 237 -2.53 13.21 9.91
C GLY A 237 -1.33 12.41 9.45
N VAL A 238 -0.16 12.98 9.72
CA VAL A 238 1.14 12.40 9.38
C VAL A 238 2.02 12.48 10.63
N ASP A 239 2.53 11.34 11.07
CA ASP A 239 3.43 11.22 12.22
C ASP A 239 4.86 11.60 11.81
N ARG A 240 5.03 12.88 11.46
CA ARG A 240 6.29 13.50 10.98
C ARG A 240 7.47 13.27 11.93
N TRP A 241 7.21 13.09 13.23
CA TRP A 241 8.25 12.82 14.21
C TRP A 241 9.01 11.51 13.93
N VAL A 242 8.38 10.53 13.27
CA VAL A 242 9.04 9.28 12.86
C VAL A 242 10.07 9.54 11.77
N ARG A 243 9.79 10.47 10.85
CA ARG A 243 10.72 10.89 9.79
C ARG A 243 11.93 11.65 10.34
N ASP A 244 11.81 12.23 11.54
CA ASP A 244 12.89 12.93 12.22
C ASP A 244 13.87 11.99 12.96
N LEU A 245 13.52 10.70 13.09
CA LEU A 245 14.37 9.73 13.75
C LEU A 245 15.65 9.45 12.95
N PRO A 246 16.77 9.12 13.62
CA PRO A 246 17.97 8.61 12.95
C PRO A 246 17.63 7.37 12.10
N HIS A 247 18.15 7.33 10.87
CA HIS A 247 17.93 6.24 9.91
C HIS A 247 16.45 5.97 9.55
N ALA A 248 15.57 6.98 9.70
CA ALA A 248 14.18 6.88 9.29
C ALA A 248 14.00 6.52 7.81
N SER A 249 12.85 5.93 7.48
CA SER A 249 12.35 5.91 6.10
C SER A 249 12.27 7.33 5.54
N ASP A 250 12.36 7.47 4.23
CA ASP A 250 12.07 8.70 3.49
C ASP A 250 10.59 9.08 3.55
N HIS A 251 9.72 8.13 3.90
CA HIS A 251 8.32 8.36 4.21
C HIS A 251 8.06 8.57 5.70
N ALA A 252 6.92 9.17 6.04
CA ALA A 252 6.36 9.25 7.38
C ALA A 252 5.04 8.45 7.46
N PRO A 253 4.73 7.81 8.60
CA PRO A 253 3.45 7.14 8.77
C PRO A 253 2.29 8.14 8.62
N THR A 254 1.34 7.78 7.77
CA THR A 254 0.11 8.56 7.52
C THR A 254 -1.05 7.82 8.14
N TRP A 255 -1.94 8.50 8.84
CA TRP A 255 -3.00 7.87 9.62
C TRP A 255 -4.34 8.57 9.49
N VAL A 256 -5.38 7.81 9.81
CA VAL A 256 -6.76 8.28 9.95
C VAL A 256 -7.35 7.75 11.26
N ALA A 257 -8.09 8.62 11.95
CA ALA A 257 -8.89 8.27 13.12
C ALA A 257 -10.36 8.22 12.71
N VAL A 258 -11.02 7.09 12.98
CA VAL A 258 -12.42 6.84 12.64
C VAL A 258 -13.20 6.36 13.86
N GLY A 259 -14.50 6.67 13.93
CA GLY A 259 -15.36 6.08 14.95
C GLY A 259 -15.45 4.56 14.79
N ALA A 260 -15.26 3.81 15.88
CA ALA A 260 -15.47 2.37 15.88
C ALA A 260 -16.95 2.05 15.61
N SER A 261 -17.21 0.95 14.90
CA SER A 261 -18.58 0.44 14.77
C SER A 261 -19.10 0.05 16.15
N SER A 262 -20.24 0.58 16.57
CA SER A 262 -21.04 -0.10 17.58
C SER A 262 -21.69 -1.29 16.90
N ALA A 263 -21.03 -2.45 16.94
CA ALA A 263 -21.71 -3.69 16.58
C ALA A 263 -22.84 -3.90 17.61
N ARG A 264 -24.05 -3.40 17.32
CA ARG A 264 -25.23 -4.09 17.82
C ARG A 264 -25.22 -5.43 17.09
N VAL A 265 -24.84 -6.47 17.81
CA VAL A 265 -25.14 -7.84 17.42
C VAL A 265 -26.64 -7.86 17.21
N ALA A 266 -27.08 -7.86 15.95
CA ALA A 266 -28.44 -8.19 15.62
C ALA A 266 -28.59 -9.67 16.00
N THR A 267 -28.98 -9.94 17.24
CA THR A 267 -29.49 -11.25 17.61
C THR A 267 -30.67 -11.49 16.70
N ALA A 268 -30.53 -12.39 15.73
CA ALA A 268 -31.65 -12.88 14.96
C ALA A 268 -32.66 -13.43 15.96
N ALA A 269 -33.72 -12.66 16.22
CA ALA A 269 -34.84 -13.12 17.01
C ALA A 269 -35.44 -14.30 16.25
N SER A 270 -35.21 -15.50 16.79
CA SER A 270 -35.74 -16.74 16.27
C SER A 270 -37.26 -16.64 16.21
N ALA A 271 -37.80 -16.48 15.00
CA ALA A 271 -39.24 -16.52 14.77
C ALA A 271 -39.71 -17.96 15.02
N LYS A 272 -40.26 -18.20 16.21
CA LYS A 272 -40.95 -19.44 16.57
C LYS A 272 -42.09 -19.70 15.56
N PRO A 273 -42.21 -20.88 14.95
CA PRO A 273 -43.39 -21.21 14.16
C PRO A 273 -44.58 -21.39 15.10
N LYS A 274 -45.63 -20.58 14.91
CA LYS A 274 -46.92 -20.77 15.59
C LYS A 274 -47.50 -22.11 15.12
N ARG A 275 -47.60 -23.08 16.04
CA ARG A 275 -48.54 -24.21 15.93
C ARG A 275 -49.96 -23.65 15.99
N GLY A 276 -50.74 -23.88 14.94
CA GLY A 276 -52.17 -23.61 14.87
C GLY A 276 -52.91 -24.90 14.55
N ASP A 277 -54.03 -25.06 15.24
CA ASP A 277 -54.72 -26.29 15.60
C ASP A 277 -55.53 -26.95 14.46
N ARG A 278 -55.82 -28.25 14.61
CA ARG A 278 -56.75 -29.01 13.75
C ARG A 278 -58.17 -28.95 14.31
N SER A 279 -59.15 -28.59 13.48
CA SER A 279 -60.59 -28.98 13.61
C SER A 279 -61.33 -28.46 12.37
N ALA A 280 -61.69 -29.32 11.39
CA ALA A 280 -62.96 -30.05 11.27
C ALA A 280 -64.18 -29.17 10.89
N GLY A 281 -64.79 -29.48 9.72
CA GLY A 281 -66.21 -29.23 9.43
C GLY A 281 -66.54 -28.43 8.16
N GLY A 282 -67.31 -29.06 7.24
CA GLY A 282 -68.34 -28.33 6.48
C GLY A 282 -68.12 -28.03 4.99
N LYS A 283 -68.69 -28.88 4.13
CA LYS A 283 -69.01 -28.78 2.67
C LYS A 283 -69.97 -27.60 2.32
N PRO A 284 -70.47 -27.37 1.06
CA PRO A 284 -70.10 -27.87 -0.29
C PRO A 284 -70.25 -26.84 -1.48
N LYS A 285 -70.11 -27.37 -2.72
CA LYS A 285 -70.61 -26.92 -4.06
C LYS A 285 -69.73 -25.90 -4.82
N GLY A 286 -69.49 -26.00 -6.13
CA GLY A 286 -70.07 -26.85 -7.17
C GLY A 286 -69.20 -26.89 -8.45
N SER A 287 -69.58 -27.82 -9.31
CA SER A 287 -69.01 -28.30 -10.57
C SER A 287 -68.74 -27.26 -11.67
N LYS A 288 -67.73 -27.54 -12.53
CA LYS A 288 -67.92 -27.88 -13.96
C LYS A 288 -66.61 -28.28 -14.67
N ALA A 289 -66.66 -29.46 -15.31
CA ALA A 289 -66.14 -29.90 -16.63
C ALA A 289 -64.85 -29.27 -17.21
N LYS A 290 -63.91 -29.97 -17.90
CA LYS A 290 -64.09 -30.97 -18.98
C LYS A 290 -62.75 -31.67 -19.32
N LYS A 291 -62.85 -32.90 -19.83
CA LYS A 291 -61.83 -33.92 -20.22
C LYS A 291 -60.89 -33.51 -21.39
N THR A 292 -59.56 -33.75 -21.28
CA THR A 292 -58.63 -34.71 -22.00
C THR A 292 -58.55 -34.64 -23.55
N PRO A 293 -57.54 -35.19 -24.28
CA PRO A 293 -56.41 -36.07 -23.90
C PRO A 293 -55.03 -35.78 -24.56
N ARG A 294 -54.07 -36.66 -24.23
CA ARG A 294 -52.68 -36.85 -24.72
C ARG A 294 -52.57 -37.30 -26.19
N THR A 295 -51.44 -36.96 -26.83
CA THR A 295 -50.61 -37.77 -27.77
C THR A 295 -49.16 -37.22 -27.70
N ALA A 296 -48.13 -38.00 -27.30
CA ALA A 296 -47.15 -38.77 -28.11
C ALA A 296 -46.37 -37.91 -29.14
N ALA A 297 -45.04 -37.94 -29.32
CA ALA A 297 -44.04 -39.00 -29.15
C ALA A 297 -42.56 -38.49 -29.18
N SER A 298 -41.65 -39.36 -28.70
CA SER A 298 -40.25 -39.68 -29.11
C SER A 298 -39.14 -38.61 -29.06
N GLY A 299 -37.87 -38.91 -28.69
CA GLY A 299 -37.15 -40.16 -28.43
C GLY A 299 -35.90 -39.91 -27.55
N ALA A 300 -35.56 -40.81 -26.62
CA ALA A 300 -34.53 -41.88 -26.72
C ALA A 300 -33.07 -41.36 -26.46
N THR A 301 -32.52 -41.46 -25.23
CA THR A 301 -31.71 -42.59 -24.60
C THR A 301 -30.33 -42.79 -25.23
N ALA A 302 -29.19 -43.09 -24.58
CA ALA A 302 -28.77 -43.57 -23.24
C ALA A 302 -27.22 -43.33 -23.10
N LEU A 303 -26.69 -42.89 -21.94
CA LEU A 303 -25.94 -43.63 -20.88
C LEU A 303 -24.73 -44.53 -21.27
N ALA A 304 -23.53 -44.03 -20.90
CA ALA A 304 -22.49 -44.59 -20.01
C ALA A 304 -21.72 -45.94 -20.23
N GLU A 305 -20.41 -45.84 -19.94
CA GLU A 305 -19.44 -46.79 -19.33
C GLU A 305 -18.33 -47.53 -20.14
N LYS A 306 -17.08 -47.24 -19.69
CA LYS A 306 -15.92 -48.11 -19.30
C LYS A 306 -14.93 -48.75 -20.31
N ALA A 307 -13.65 -48.51 -19.95
CA ALA A 307 -12.50 -49.43 -19.82
C ALA A 307 -11.51 -49.70 -20.98
N ALA A 308 -10.28 -49.18 -20.77
CA ALA A 308 -8.96 -49.84 -20.72
C ALA A 308 -8.33 -50.64 -21.91
N THR A 309 -7.02 -50.35 -22.06
CA THR A 309 -5.86 -51.21 -22.43
C THR A 309 -5.39 -51.44 -23.88
N ARG A 310 -4.22 -50.83 -24.17
CA ARG A 310 -2.90 -51.44 -24.52
C ARG A 310 -2.47 -51.62 -26.00
N ALA A 311 -1.18 -51.30 -26.21
CA ALA A 311 -0.21 -51.77 -27.23
C ALA A 311 -0.20 -51.08 -28.62
N LYS A 312 0.90 -51.01 -29.38
CA LYS A 312 2.37 -50.89 -29.18
C LYS A 312 2.94 -50.74 -30.62
N ARG A 313 3.90 -49.83 -30.83
CA ARG A 313 5.02 -49.83 -31.83
C ARG A 313 4.76 -50.11 -33.33
N LYS A 314 5.27 -49.20 -34.20
CA LYS A 314 6.49 -49.33 -35.07
C LYS A 314 6.55 -48.12 -36.04
N THR A 315 7.54 -47.22 -35.94
CA THR A 315 8.84 -47.16 -36.68
C THR A 315 8.77 -46.99 -38.20
N THR A 316 9.33 -45.88 -38.70
CA THR A 316 10.35 -45.73 -39.79
C THR A 316 10.59 -44.20 -39.91
N ALA A 317 11.77 -43.60 -39.67
CA ALA A 317 13.14 -43.74 -40.20
C ALA A 317 13.39 -42.97 -41.52
N SER A 318 14.17 -41.88 -41.44
CA SER A 318 15.24 -41.45 -42.38
C SER A 318 15.85 -40.14 -41.83
N ALA A 319 17.01 -40.14 -41.16
CA ALA A 319 18.42 -40.13 -41.65
C ALA A 319 18.86 -38.73 -42.18
N ALA A 320 19.71 -37.99 -41.45
CA ALA A 320 21.19 -37.96 -41.47
C ALA A 320 21.73 -36.91 -42.47
N ALA A 321 22.81 -36.14 -42.32
CA ALA A 321 23.96 -35.98 -41.41
C ALA A 321 24.43 -34.49 -41.52
N THR A 322 25.41 -33.88 -40.83
CA THR A 322 26.81 -34.28 -40.57
C THR A 322 27.50 -33.26 -39.63
N SER A 323 28.30 -33.78 -38.67
CA SER A 323 29.62 -33.33 -38.14
C SER A 323 30.02 -31.83 -38.14
N SER A 324 30.64 -31.28 -37.09
CA SER A 324 31.93 -31.73 -36.53
C SER A 324 32.30 -31.02 -35.22
N THR A 325 33.08 -31.71 -34.38
CA THR A 325 33.85 -31.19 -33.23
C THR A 325 35.34 -31.37 -33.53
N PRO A 326 36.24 -30.72 -32.78
CA PRO A 326 37.32 -31.52 -32.18
C PRO A 326 37.59 -31.24 -30.69
N LYS A 327 37.87 -32.36 -29.99
CA LYS A 327 38.64 -32.54 -28.73
C LYS A 327 40.09 -32.02 -28.90
N GLN A 328 41.01 -31.87 -27.94
CA GLN A 328 41.22 -32.19 -26.51
C GLN A 328 42.56 -31.50 -26.13
N ALA A 329 42.82 -31.22 -24.84
CA ALA A 329 44.08 -31.62 -24.18
C ALA A 329 44.05 -31.33 -22.68
N THR A 330 44.26 -32.39 -21.92
CA THR A 330 44.49 -32.50 -20.48
C THR A 330 45.94 -32.19 -20.10
N LYS A 331 46.18 -31.67 -18.88
CA LYS A 331 47.31 -32.14 -18.06
C LYS A 331 47.05 -31.98 -16.56
N THR A 332 47.10 -33.13 -15.89
CA THR A 332 47.06 -33.42 -14.46
C THR A 332 48.37 -33.02 -13.78
N THR A 333 48.34 -32.56 -12.53
CA THR A 333 49.18 -33.13 -11.45
C THR A 333 48.66 -32.75 -10.06
N ARG A 334 48.90 -33.67 -9.14
CA ARG A 334 48.33 -33.93 -7.83
C ARG A 334 49.39 -33.62 -6.77
N ALA A 335 49.03 -33.06 -5.61
CA ALA A 335 49.58 -33.50 -4.30
C ALA A 335 49.00 -32.71 -3.12
N THR A 336 48.67 -33.51 -2.11
CA THR A 336 48.18 -33.26 -0.76
C THR A 336 49.20 -32.57 0.17
N LYS A 337 48.73 -31.74 1.12
CA LYS A 337 49.14 -31.84 2.53
C LYS A 337 48.23 -31.02 3.46
N ALA A 338 47.66 -31.70 4.44
CA ALA A 338 47.09 -31.11 5.64
C ALA A 338 48.22 -30.74 6.61
N THR A 339 48.14 -29.56 7.25
CA THR A 339 48.75 -29.31 8.56
C THR A 339 48.14 -28.08 9.24
N LYS A 340 47.68 -28.32 10.47
CA LYS A 340 47.72 -27.48 11.68
C LYS A 340 47.13 -26.06 11.65
N ALA A 341 46.02 -25.97 12.39
CA ALA A 341 45.57 -24.81 13.13
C ALA A 341 46.73 -24.11 13.88
N THR A 342 46.82 -22.79 13.70
CA THR A 342 47.52 -21.90 14.61
C THR A 342 46.71 -20.61 14.74
N THR A 343 46.23 -20.36 15.96
CA THR A 343 45.53 -19.16 16.41
C THR A 343 46.41 -17.91 16.26
N PRO A 344 45.87 -16.78 15.78
CA PRO A 344 46.43 -15.47 16.12
C PRO A 344 45.66 -14.85 17.28
N LYS A 345 46.43 -14.50 18.31
CA LYS A 345 46.07 -13.67 19.47
C LYS A 345 45.23 -12.45 19.08
N ALA A 346 44.25 -12.18 19.93
CA ALA A 346 43.57 -10.90 20.07
C ALA A 346 44.59 -9.75 20.19
N GLN A 347 44.43 -8.73 19.35
CA GLN A 347 45.00 -7.41 19.56
C GLN A 347 43.85 -6.44 19.85
N THR A 348 43.86 -5.94 21.07
CA THR A 348 43.02 -4.86 21.58
C THR A 348 43.32 -3.56 20.80
N PRO A 349 42.33 -2.89 20.20
CA PRO A 349 42.56 -1.52 19.74
C PRO A 349 42.56 -0.58 20.95
N LYS A 350 43.71 0.08 21.16
CA LYS A 350 43.87 1.18 22.12
C LYS A 350 42.87 2.29 21.82
N ALA A 351 42.12 2.69 22.84
CA ALA A 351 41.29 3.88 22.83
C ALA A 351 42.15 5.13 22.57
N GLN A 352 41.85 5.87 21.51
CA GLN A 352 42.34 7.22 21.32
C GLN A 352 41.39 8.18 22.03
N THR A 353 41.91 8.85 23.05
CA THR A 353 41.27 9.94 23.78
C THR A 353 41.11 11.15 22.85
N PRO A 354 39.92 11.75 22.71
CA PRO A 354 39.79 12.99 21.96
C PRO A 354 40.38 14.15 22.78
N LYS A 355 41.34 14.87 22.20
CA LYS A 355 41.91 16.10 22.76
C LYS A 355 40.79 17.14 22.95
N ALA A 356 40.68 17.63 24.18
CA ALA A 356 39.82 18.75 24.56
C ALA A 356 40.10 19.98 23.71
N ARG A 357 39.08 20.50 23.03
CA ARG A 357 39.13 21.75 22.28
C ARG A 357 38.65 22.86 23.22
N LYS A 358 39.52 23.85 23.48
CA LYS A 358 39.22 25.06 24.28
C LYS A 358 37.95 25.77 23.78
N PRO A 359 37.15 26.36 24.68
CA PRO A 359 35.95 27.12 24.30
C PRO A 359 36.36 28.39 23.57
N ARG A 360 35.77 28.62 22.39
CA ARG A 360 35.88 29.88 21.65
C ARG A 360 34.91 30.88 22.27
N ALA A 361 35.43 32.06 22.60
CA ALA A 361 34.70 33.19 23.17
C ALA A 361 33.51 33.60 22.29
N ALA A 362 32.44 33.99 22.98
CA ALA A 362 31.24 34.59 22.42
C ALA A 362 31.60 35.90 21.68
N THR A 363 31.16 36.01 20.43
CA THR A 363 31.17 37.28 19.70
C THR A 363 29.81 37.92 19.86
N GLU A 364 29.80 39.12 20.43
CA GLU A 364 28.63 39.97 20.64
C GLU A 364 27.90 40.29 19.32
N ALA A 365 26.57 40.34 19.40
CA ALA A 365 25.69 40.82 18.34
C ALA A 365 25.67 42.36 18.31
N PRO A 366 25.71 43.01 17.14
CA PRO A 366 25.54 44.46 17.05
C PRO A 366 24.07 44.88 17.28
N PRO A 367 23.81 46.09 17.81
CA PRO A 367 22.49 46.51 18.26
C PRO A 367 21.54 46.89 17.12
N LYS A 368 20.23 46.64 17.33
CA LYS A 368 19.12 47.11 16.48
C LYS A 368 18.98 48.64 16.56
N PRO A 369 18.80 49.36 15.43
CA PRO A 369 18.40 50.76 15.47
C PRO A 369 16.90 50.91 15.77
N THR A 370 16.61 51.84 16.67
CA THR A 370 15.31 52.28 17.19
C THR A 370 14.51 53.14 16.20
N ARG A 371 13.17 53.09 16.33
CA ARG A 371 12.17 53.92 15.64
C ARG A 371 12.23 55.42 16.03
N GLY A 372 11.90 56.27 15.06
CA GLY A 372 11.51 57.69 15.20
C GLY A 372 12.03 58.46 13.99
N THR A 373 11.30 59.25 13.20
CA THR A 373 10.14 60.11 13.46
C THR A 373 9.49 60.52 12.13
N LYS A 374 8.17 60.74 12.16
CA LYS A 374 7.35 61.35 11.09
C LYS A 374 7.92 62.71 10.65
N ARG A 375 8.04 62.97 9.35
CA ARG A 375 8.00 64.33 8.78
C ARG A 375 7.12 64.37 7.52
N ARG A 376 6.46 65.52 7.40
CA ARG A 376 5.23 65.82 6.65
C ARG A 376 5.50 66.04 5.14
N LYS A 377 4.47 65.77 4.33
CA LYS A 377 4.33 66.23 2.93
C LYS A 377 4.35 67.77 2.84
N PRO A 378 4.86 68.34 1.74
CA PRO A 378 4.37 69.59 1.15
C PRO A 378 3.56 69.34 -0.15
N PRO A 379 2.83 70.35 -0.66
CA PRO A 379 1.60 70.19 -1.43
C PRO A 379 1.77 70.14 -2.96
N LEU A 380 0.70 69.67 -3.63
CA LEU A 380 0.45 69.83 -5.07
C LEU A 380 0.27 71.31 -5.46
N LEU A 381 0.60 71.67 -6.70
CA LEU A 381 -0.25 72.42 -7.66
C LEU A 381 0.29 72.27 -9.12
N PRO A 382 -0.53 72.47 -10.18
CA PRO A 382 -0.41 71.99 -11.58
C PRO A 382 -0.11 73.14 -12.58
N PRO A 383 -0.49 73.14 -13.90
CA PRO A 383 -0.59 72.14 -15.00
C PRO A 383 0.25 72.56 -16.27
N GLY A 384 0.13 71.83 -17.40
CA GLY A 384 0.53 72.29 -18.75
C GLY A 384 0.95 71.12 -19.67
N GLU A 385 0.06 70.60 -20.53
CA GLU A 385 -0.16 70.97 -21.95
C GLU A 385 0.92 70.49 -22.95
N GLY A 386 0.49 69.85 -24.04
CA GLY A 386 1.20 69.88 -25.33
C GLY A 386 1.45 68.51 -25.98
N GLY A 387 0.72 68.21 -27.06
CA GLY A 387 0.69 66.91 -27.74
C GLY A 387 1.86 66.61 -28.70
N ALA A 388 1.89 65.37 -29.18
CA ALA A 388 1.65 65.00 -30.59
C ALA A 388 1.30 63.50 -30.64
#